data_AF-A0A812XDC2-F1
#
_entry.id   AF-A0A812XDC2-F1
#
_cell.length_a   1.000
_cell.length_b   1.000
_cell.length_c   1.000
_cell.angle_alpha   90.00
_cell.angle_beta   90.00
_cell.angle_gamma   90.00
#
_symmetry.space_group_name_H-M   'P 1'
#
loop_
_entity.id
_entity.type
_entity.pdbx_description
1 polymer ?
#
loop_
_entity_poly.entity_id
_entity_poly.type
_entity_poly.pdbx_seq_one_letter_code
_entity_poly.pdbx_strand_id
1 'polypeptide(L)'
;YLGDCWLVSSFAAIAEFPDRLRSLFKQTTLAEDGRYDVRLYDPLAEEWVVVTIDDRLPFSKRPGRYGNLCFAKPTKENEFWTCLLEKAVAKFVKSYHRLDGGFECVAMEMLTGKPSLCVALDTAANGTHRPFTYECGREPFTARHATVRMRIEAFDAQ
;
A
#
# COMPACT_ATOMS: atom_id res chain seq x y z
N TYR A 1 -7.41 13.99 -8.67
CA TYR A 1 -7.05 13.27 -7.45
C TYR A 1 -6.92 11.81 -7.84
N LEU A 2 -5.91 11.12 -7.32
CA LEU A 2 -5.67 9.70 -7.57
C LEU A 2 -6.36 8.92 -6.44
N GLY A 3 -7.06 7.84 -6.73
CA GLY A 3 -7.74 7.00 -5.74
C GLY A 3 -6.80 5.99 -5.07
N ASP A 4 -5.71 6.48 -4.48
CA ASP A 4 -4.65 5.70 -3.83
C ASP A 4 -4.81 5.61 -2.29
N CYS A 5 -5.98 5.96 -1.76
CA CYS A 5 -6.25 5.94 -0.32
C CYS A 5 -6.00 4.56 0.32
N TRP A 6 -6.26 3.46 -0.39
CA TRP A 6 -5.95 2.10 0.06
C TRP A 6 -4.47 1.91 0.43
N LEU A 7 -3.58 2.57 -0.32
CA LEU A 7 -2.15 2.52 -0.12
C LEU A 7 -1.72 3.45 1.03
N VAL A 8 -2.24 4.69 1.03
CA VAL A 8 -1.91 5.68 2.06
C VAL A 8 -2.42 5.27 3.45
N SER A 9 -3.59 4.63 3.54
CA SER A 9 -4.09 4.05 4.80
C SER A 9 -3.16 2.96 5.33
N SER A 10 -2.63 2.10 4.45
CA SER A 10 -1.65 1.08 4.84
C SER A 10 -0.34 1.68 5.31
N PHE A 11 0.09 2.82 4.74
CA PHE A 11 1.25 3.56 5.23
C PHE A 11 1.04 4.09 6.64
N ALA A 12 -0.16 4.61 6.94
CA ALA A 12 -0.50 5.04 8.29
C ALA A 12 -0.47 3.85 9.26
N ALA A 13 -1.02 2.70 8.87
CA ALA A 13 -1.02 1.50 9.71
C ALA A 13 0.40 0.96 9.99
N ILE A 14 1.28 0.94 8.99
CA ILE A 14 2.65 0.44 9.19
C ILE A 14 3.55 1.43 9.95
N ALA A 15 3.20 2.72 9.98
CA ALA A 15 3.93 3.73 10.75
C ALA A 15 3.88 3.46 12.27
N GLU A 16 2.84 2.77 12.76
CA GLU A 16 2.74 2.28 14.14
C GLU A 16 3.78 1.19 14.49
N PHE A 17 4.46 0.63 13.47
CA PHE A 17 5.48 -0.40 13.63
C PHE A 17 6.82 0.05 13.01
N PRO A 18 7.59 0.92 13.67
CA PRO A 18 8.79 1.54 13.10
C PRO A 18 9.83 0.55 12.58
N ASP A 19 10.03 -0.57 13.27
CA ASP A 19 11.00 -1.59 12.84
C ASP A 19 10.56 -2.27 11.53
N ARG A 20 9.25 -2.50 11.38
CA ARG A 20 8.68 -3.05 10.15
C ARG A 20 8.79 -2.03 9.02
N LEU A 21 8.46 -0.77 9.26
CA LEU A 21 8.62 0.31 8.28
C LEU A 21 10.09 0.45 7.85
N ARG A 22 11.03 0.51 8.80
CA ARG A 22 12.47 0.59 8.53
C ARG A 22 12.95 -0.61 7.73
N SER A 23 12.43 -1.81 7.98
CA SER A 23 12.81 -3.00 7.22
C SER A 23 12.44 -2.93 5.73
N LEU A 24 11.49 -2.08 5.34
CA LEU A 24 11.17 -1.85 3.92
C LEU A 24 12.29 -1.12 3.20
N PHE A 25 13.02 -0.23 3.87
CA PHE A 25 14.13 0.50 3.27
C PHE A 25 15.43 -0.21 3.58
N LYS A 26 16.28 -0.40 2.56
CA LYS A 26 17.62 -0.93 2.78
C LYS A 26 18.54 0.12 3.41
N GLN A 27 18.34 1.37 3.03
CA GLN A 27 19.06 2.53 3.54
C GLN A 27 18.48 2.97 4.89
N THR A 28 19.37 3.24 5.84
CA THR A 28 19.01 3.80 7.16
C THR A 28 19.22 5.32 7.22
N THR A 29 19.94 5.87 6.25
CA THR A 29 20.27 7.29 6.11
C THR A 29 19.97 7.79 4.70
N LEU A 30 20.01 9.11 4.50
CA LEU A 30 19.91 9.70 3.17
C LEU A 30 21.02 9.15 2.26
N ALA A 31 20.65 8.73 1.06
CA ALA A 31 21.59 8.24 0.07
C ALA A 31 22.25 9.42 -0.64
N GLU A 32 23.59 9.43 -0.71
CA GLU A 32 24.36 10.51 -1.35
C GLU A 32 24.08 10.62 -2.86
N ASP A 33 23.75 9.50 -3.50
CA ASP A 33 23.40 9.43 -4.93
C ASP A 33 21.90 9.63 -5.20
N GLY A 34 21.10 9.90 -4.14
CA GLY A 34 19.66 10.08 -4.22
C GLY A 34 18.88 8.82 -4.56
N ARG A 35 19.48 7.62 -4.42
CA ARG A 35 18.84 6.34 -4.74
C ARG A 35 18.47 5.53 -3.49
N TYR A 36 17.25 5.01 -3.50
CA TYR A 36 16.68 4.26 -2.39
C TYR A 36 16.22 2.88 -2.86
N ASP A 37 16.60 1.84 -2.14
CA ASP A 37 16.18 0.46 -2.37
C ASP A 37 15.04 0.15 -1.41
N VAL A 38 13.85 -0.07 -1.97
CA VAL A 38 12.64 -0.39 -1.20
C VAL A 38 12.25 -1.84 -1.45
N ARG A 39 12.12 -2.63 -0.39
CA ARG A 39 11.65 -4.01 -0.43
C ARG A 39 10.13 -4.04 -0.39
N LEU A 40 9.52 -4.62 -1.41
CA LEU A 40 8.08 -4.87 -1.49
C LEU A 40 7.87 -6.36 -1.71
N TYR A 41 6.84 -6.93 -1.11
CA TYR A 41 6.43 -8.29 -1.37
C TYR A 41 5.52 -8.32 -2.59
N ASP A 42 5.75 -9.26 -3.51
CA ASP A 42 4.88 -9.57 -4.63
C ASP A 42 3.91 -10.69 -4.22
N PRO A 43 2.61 -10.41 -3.99
CA PRO A 43 1.66 -11.45 -3.60
C PRO A 43 1.40 -12.49 -4.69
N LEU A 44 1.72 -12.19 -5.95
CA LEU A 44 1.52 -13.12 -7.08
C LEU A 44 2.72 -14.05 -7.25
N ALA A 45 3.93 -13.52 -7.13
CA ALA A 45 5.16 -14.30 -7.21
C ALA A 45 5.58 -14.93 -5.86
N GLU A 46 4.90 -14.56 -4.78
CA GLU A 46 5.17 -15.00 -3.40
C GLU A 46 6.63 -14.75 -2.96
N GLU A 47 7.21 -13.62 -3.39
CA GLU A 47 8.61 -13.27 -3.13
C GLU A 47 8.84 -11.80 -2.78
N TRP A 48 9.97 -11.51 -2.14
CA TRP A 48 10.40 -10.15 -1.87
C TRP A 48 11.17 -9.59 -3.07
N VAL A 49 10.70 -8.45 -3.58
CA VAL A 49 11.30 -7.73 -4.70
C VAL A 49 11.91 -6.43 -4.19
N VAL A 50 13.15 -6.15 -4.59
CA VAL A 50 13.81 -4.86 -4.32
C VAL A 50 13.54 -3.92 -5.48
N VAL A 51 12.94 -2.77 -5.17
CA VAL A 51 12.63 -1.70 -6.12
C VAL A 51 13.52 -0.51 -5.82
N THR A 52 14.51 -0.28 -6.69
CA THR A 52 15.37 0.92 -6.61
C THR A 52 14.65 2.12 -7.21
N ILE A 53 14.53 3.22 -6.48
CA ILE A 53 13.96 4.49 -6.92
C ILE A 53 14.95 5.64 -6.72
N ASP A 54 14.82 6.70 -7.50
CA ASP A 54 15.47 7.98 -7.23
C ASP A 54 14.58 8.89 -6.36
N ASP A 55 15.13 10.01 -5.89
CA ASP A 55 14.47 11.02 -5.05
C ASP A 55 13.63 12.06 -5.80
N ARG A 56 13.53 11.99 -7.14
CA ARG A 56 12.77 12.97 -7.92
C ARG A 56 11.28 12.68 -7.84
N LEU A 57 10.55 13.55 -7.16
CA LEU A 57 9.11 13.42 -6.98
C LEU A 57 8.31 14.26 -7.98
N PRO A 58 7.17 13.77 -8.49
CA PRO A 58 6.31 14.54 -9.38
C PRO A 58 5.71 15.75 -8.65
N PHE A 59 5.91 16.94 -9.20
CA PHE A 59 5.28 18.18 -8.72
C PHE A 59 4.29 18.74 -9.75
N SER A 60 3.28 19.43 -9.23
CA SER A 60 2.25 20.07 -10.03
C SER A 60 2.81 21.33 -10.69
N LYS A 61 2.61 21.42 -12.01
CA LYS A 61 2.89 22.63 -12.81
C LYS A 61 1.65 23.53 -12.98
N ARG A 62 0.51 23.16 -12.38
CA ARG A 62 -0.74 23.91 -12.55
C ARG A 62 -0.67 25.27 -11.83
N PRO A 63 -1.13 26.37 -12.45
CA PRO A 63 -1.29 27.66 -11.76
C PRO A 63 -2.07 27.50 -10.45
N GLY A 64 -1.60 28.13 -9.37
CA GLY A 64 -2.20 28.00 -8.03
C GLY A 64 -1.80 26.75 -7.23
N ARG A 65 -1.13 25.78 -7.86
CA ARG A 65 -0.52 24.60 -7.19
C ARG A 65 0.91 24.33 -7.65
N TYR A 66 1.57 25.36 -8.18
CA TYR A 66 2.94 25.25 -8.67
C TYR A 66 3.88 24.88 -7.52
N GLY A 67 4.73 23.87 -7.71
CA GLY A 67 5.70 23.42 -6.71
C GLY A 67 5.15 22.45 -5.65
N ASN A 68 3.84 22.22 -5.60
CA ASN A 68 3.27 21.20 -4.71
C ASN A 68 3.47 19.79 -5.29
N LEU A 69 3.77 18.81 -4.45
CA LEU A 69 3.78 17.39 -4.85
C LEU A 69 2.41 16.95 -5.38
N CYS A 70 2.43 16.09 -6.40
CA CYS A 70 1.21 15.60 -7.07
C CYS A 70 0.43 14.55 -6.26
N PHE A 71 1.12 13.79 -5.40
CA PHE A 71 0.61 12.58 -4.75
C PHE A 71 0.83 12.67 -3.22
N ALA A 72 1.36 11.62 -2.57
CA ALA A 72 1.74 11.67 -1.17
C ALA A 72 2.57 12.92 -0.84
N LYS A 73 2.31 13.47 0.35
CA LYS A 73 3.01 14.62 0.89
C LYS A 73 3.92 14.19 2.03
N PRO A 74 5.02 14.93 2.25
CA PRO A 74 5.83 14.72 3.43
C PRO A 74 5.00 14.91 4.70
N THR A 75 5.42 14.24 5.77
CA THR A 75 4.78 14.36 7.08
C THR A 75 4.97 15.77 7.66
N LYS A 76 4.30 16.09 8.76
CA LYS A 76 4.47 17.38 9.45
C LYS A 76 5.91 17.62 9.91
N GLU A 77 6.64 16.53 10.15
CA GLU A 77 8.06 16.53 10.54
C GLU A 77 9.00 16.56 9.33
N ASN A 78 8.45 16.80 8.13
CA ASN A 78 9.18 16.87 6.87
C ASN A 78 9.86 15.55 6.49
N GLU A 79 9.25 14.42 6.85
CA GLU A 79 9.73 13.10 6.44
C GLU A 79 9.18 12.73 5.07
N PHE A 80 10.04 12.19 4.20
CA PHE A 80 9.71 11.88 2.80
C PHE A 80 9.46 10.38 2.54
N TRP A 81 9.51 9.54 3.57
CA TRP A 81 9.39 8.09 3.41
C TRP A 81 8.05 7.70 2.76
N THR A 82 6.96 8.42 3.04
CA THR A 82 5.64 8.19 2.41
C THR A 82 5.70 8.41 0.90
N CYS A 83 6.31 9.52 0.47
CA CYS A 83 6.48 9.88 -0.94
C CYS A 83 7.37 8.87 -1.67
N LEU A 84 8.47 8.44 -1.04
CA LEU A 84 9.39 7.46 -1.59
C LEU A 84 8.73 6.07 -1.68
N LEU A 85 8.02 5.65 -0.64
CA LEU A 85 7.33 4.36 -0.63
C LEU A 85 6.23 4.31 -1.69
N GLU A 86 5.43 5.38 -1.81
CA GLU A 86 4.43 5.52 -2.87
C GLU A 86 5.06 5.42 -4.26
N LYS A 87 6.20 6.09 -4.48
CA LYS A 87 6.96 6.00 -5.74
C LYS A 87 7.46 4.57 -6.01
N ALA A 88 7.92 3.87 -4.98
CA ALA A 88 8.36 2.47 -5.11
C ALA A 88 7.19 1.57 -5.52
N VAL A 89 6.02 1.73 -4.88
CA VAL A 89 4.81 0.97 -5.27
C VAL A 89 4.37 1.34 -6.69
N ALA A 90 4.35 2.62 -7.04
CA ALA A 90 4.05 3.08 -8.41
C ALA A 90 4.98 2.46 -9.45
N LYS A 91 6.29 2.38 -9.15
CA LYS A 91 7.29 1.76 -10.02
C LYS A 91 7.08 0.25 -10.12
N PHE A 92 6.79 -0.41 -9.00
CA PHE A 92 6.48 -1.84 -8.95
C PHE A 92 5.27 -2.20 -9.82
N VAL A 93 4.18 -1.40 -9.72
CA VAL A 93 2.98 -1.59 -10.56
C VAL A 93 3.09 -0.97 -11.95
N LYS A 94 4.25 -0.38 -12.29
CA LYS A 94 4.66 0.22 -13.58
C LYS A 94 4.10 1.62 -13.89
N SER A 95 3.26 2.23 -13.05
CA SER A 95 2.80 3.62 -13.21
C SER A 95 2.03 4.13 -11.98
N TYR A 96 2.14 5.43 -11.67
CA TYR A 96 1.28 6.09 -10.68
C TYR A 96 -0.21 5.97 -11.01
N HIS A 97 -0.60 5.98 -12.29
CA HIS A 97 -2.00 5.84 -12.67
C HIS A 97 -2.60 4.48 -12.24
N ARG A 98 -1.75 3.47 -12.04
CA ARG A 98 -2.16 2.14 -11.58
C ARG A 98 -2.23 2.03 -10.05
N LEU A 99 -2.14 3.13 -9.33
CA LEU A 99 -2.50 3.14 -7.90
C LEU A 99 -3.98 3.49 -7.70
N ASP A 100 -4.70 3.85 -8.76
CA ASP A 100 -6.12 4.21 -8.70
C ASP A 100 -7.01 2.98 -8.50
N GLY A 101 -7.68 2.86 -7.34
CA GLY A 101 -8.74 1.87 -7.10
C GLY A 101 -8.31 0.51 -6.52
N GLY A 102 -7.26 0.46 -5.70
CA GLY A 102 -6.82 -0.79 -5.04
C GLY A 102 -7.51 -1.12 -3.71
N PHE A 103 -7.06 -2.21 -3.07
CA PHE A 103 -7.57 -2.71 -1.79
C PHE A 103 -6.49 -2.67 -0.70
N GLU A 104 -6.84 -2.20 0.50
CA GLU A 104 -5.90 -2.03 1.61
C GLU A 104 -5.21 -3.34 2.02
N CYS A 105 -5.92 -4.47 2.00
CA CYS A 105 -5.34 -5.78 2.29
C CYS A 105 -4.17 -6.14 1.36
N VAL A 106 -4.24 -5.73 0.10
CA VAL A 106 -3.14 -5.95 -0.87
C VAL A 106 -1.96 -5.07 -0.51
N ALA A 107 -2.18 -3.79 -0.17
CA ALA A 107 -1.08 -2.93 0.27
C ALA A 107 -0.43 -3.47 1.55
N MET A 108 -1.21 -3.90 2.54
CA MET A 108 -0.68 -4.51 3.76
C MET A 108 0.13 -5.77 3.46
N GLU A 109 -0.33 -6.63 2.56
CA GLU A 109 0.44 -7.80 2.14
C GLU A 109 1.74 -7.43 1.41
N MET A 110 1.72 -6.44 0.52
CA MET A 110 2.94 -5.93 -0.15
C MET A 110 3.97 -5.38 0.85
N LEU A 111 3.51 -4.78 1.95
CA LEU A 111 4.37 -4.17 2.95
C LEU A 111 4.84 -5.16 4.03
N THR A 112 4.09 -6.23 4.29
CA THR A 112 4.38 -7.17 5.40
C THR A 112 4.86 -8.53 4.92
N GLY A 113 4.53 -8.92 3.69
CA GLY A 113 4.65 -10.29 3.19
C GLY A 113 3.77 -11.28 3.93
N LYS A 114 2.69 -10.80 4.55
CA LYS A 114 1.74 -11.61 5.31
C LYS A 114 0.36 -11.53 4.66
N PRO A 115 -0.37 -12.67 4.57
CA PRO A 115 -1.75 -12.66 4.10
C PRO A 115 -2.60 -11.71 4.94
N SER A 116 -3.46 -10.96 4.28
CA SER A 116 -4.39 -10.04 4.93
C SER A 116 -5.82 -10.57 4.83
N LEU A 117 -6.56 -10.47 5.94
CA LEU A 117 -7.96 -10.86 6.02
C LEU A 117 -8.81 -9.61 6.13
N CYS A 118 -9.84 -9.50 5.30
CA CYS A 118 -10.84 -8.47 5.45
C CYS A 118 -12.13 -9.04 6.02
N VAL A 119 -12.68 -8.35 6.99
CA VAL A 119 -13.92 -8.72 7.68
C VAL A 119 -14.95 -7.61 7.47
N ALA A 120 -16.10 -7.96 6.89
CA ALA A 120 -17.21 -7.03 6.78
C ALA A 120 -17.89 -6.86 8.15
N LEU A 121 -17.84 -5.64 8.69
CA LEU A 121 -18.53 -5.26 9.92
C LEU A 121 -19.90 -4.68 9.57
N ASP A 122 -20.85 -5.52 9.17
CA ASP A 122 -22.22 -5.04 9.05
C ASP A 122 -22.82 -4.86 10.45
N THR A 123 -23.45 -3.71 10.69
CA THR A 123 -24.13 -3.40 11.96
C THR A 123 -25.62 -3.42 11.71
N ALA A 124 -26.24 -4.60 11.75
CA ALA A 124 -27.68 -4.73 11.83
C ALA A 124 -28.09 -5.09 13.27
N ALA A 125 -29.09 -4.38 13.78
CA ALA A 125 -29.60 -4.33 15.15
C ALA A 125 -30.17 -5.66 15.73
N ASN A 126 -29.73 -6.83 15.25
CA ASN A 126 -30.44 -8.10 15.42
C ASN A 126 -29.48 -9.28 15.68
N GLY A 127 -28.41 -9.07 16.45
CA GLY A 127 -27.76 -10.10 17.28
C GLY A 127 -27.25 -11.42 16.66
N THR A 128 -27.26 -11.61 15.35
CA THR A 128 -26.83 -12.87 14.70
C THR A 128 -26.02 -12.56 13.44
N HIS A 129 -24.71 -12.31 13.59
CA HIS A 129 -23.81 -12.20 12.44
C HIS A 129 -22.76 -13.31 12.46
N ARG A 130 -22.64 -14.00 11.32
CA ARG A 130 -21.41 -14.70 10.93
C ARG A 130 -20.56 -13.69 10.15
N PRO A 131 -19.30 -13.43 10.51
CA PRO A 131 -18.44 -12.56 9.72
C PRO A 131 -18.28 -13.16 8.32
N PHE A 132 -18.52 -12.36 7.28
CA PHE A 132 -18.08 -12.71 5.93
C PHE A 132 -16.62 -12.31 5.79
N THR A 133 -15.78 -13.32 5.59
CA THR A 133 -14.36 -13.16 5.28
C THR A 133 -14.15 -13.14 3.77
N TYR A 134 -13.22 -12.31 3.30
CA TYR A 134 -12.79 -12.40 1.91
C TYR A 134 -11.27 -12.43 1.80
N GLU A 135 -10.79 -13.31 0.93
CA GLU A 135 -9.40 -13.34 0.50
C GLU A 135 -9.28 -12.47 -0.75
N CYS A 136 -8.29 -11.59 -0.79
CA CYS A 136 -7.99 -10.90 -2.03
C CYS A 136 -7.47 -11.93 -3.04
N GLY A 137 -8.16 -12.12 -4.17
CA GLY A 137 -7.80 -13.11 -5.17
C GLY A 137 -6.52 -12.71 -5.91
N ARG A 138 -5.75 -13.74 -6.30
CA ARG A 138 -4.40 -13.67 -6.88
C ARG A 138 -4.40 -13.38 -8.39
N GLU A 139 -5.24 -12.47 -8.87
CA GLU A 139 -5.28 -12.10 -10.29
C GLU A 139 -4.21 -11.03 -10.62
N PRO A 140 -3.69 -10.97 -11.86
CA PRO A 140 -2.60 -10.06 -12.23
C PRO A 140 -2.94 -8.60 -11.95
N PHE A 141 -2.01 -7.91 -11.28
CA PHE A 141 -2.13 -6.55 -10.77
C PHE A 141 -2.54 -5.55 -11.87
N THR A 142 -3.84 -5.33 -12.01
CA THR A 142 -4.39 -4.13 -12.64
C THR A 142 -5.26 -3.46 -11.58
N ALA A 143 -4.95 -2.20 -11.28
CA ALA A 143 -5.64 -1.35 -10.29
C ALA A 143 -7.16 -1.30 -10.43
N ARG A 144 -7.70 -1.82 -11.54
CA ARG A 144 -9.13 -1.86 -11.84
C ARG A 144 -9.81 -3.20 -11.58
N HIS A 145 -9.07 -4.31 -11.36
CA HIS A 145 -9.65 -5.66 -11.36
C HIS A 145 -9.04 -6.65 -10.35
N ALA A 146 -8.53 -6.20 -9.19
CA ALA A 146 -8.24 -7.14 -8.11
C ALA A 146 -9.56 -7.85 -7.72
N THR A 147 -9.66 -9.13 -8.08
CA THR A 147 -10.89 -9.89 -7.86
C THR A 147 -10.83 -10.48 -6.47
N VAL A 148 -11.71 -10.03 -5.58
CA VAL A 148 -11.82 -10.56 -4.23
C VAL A 148 -12.68 -11.83 -4.27
N ARG A 149 -12.16 -12.97 -3.76
CA ARG A 149 -12.95 -14.19 -3.64
C ARG A 149 -13.60 -14.21 -2.25
N MET A 150 -14.92 -14.03 -2.21
CA MET A 150 -15.69 -14.18 -0.98
C MET A 150 -15.69 -15.64 -0.54
N ARG A 151 -15.37 -15.91 0.74
CA ARG A 151 -15.47 -17.25 1.33
C ARG A 151 -16.33 -17.17 2.58
N ILE A 152 -17.40 -17.97 2.61
CA ILE A 152 -18.20 -18.15 3.82
C ILE A 152 -17.46 -19.17 4.67
N GLU A 153 -16.75 -18.75 5.71
CA GLU A 153 -16.23 -19.68 6.71
C GLU A 153 -17.20 -19.75 7.90
N ALA A 154 -17.75 -20.95 8.13
CA ALA A 154 -18.39 -21.25 9.39
C ALA A 154 -17.28 -21.44 10.43
N PHE A 155 -17.18 -20.50 11.37
CA PHE A 155 -16.31 -20.66 12.52
C PHE A 155 -16.87 -21.80 13.37
N ASP A 156 -16.22 -22.97 13.35
CA ASP A 156 -16.45 -23.99 14.38
C ASP A 156 -15.88 -23.43 15.69
N ALA A 157 -16.79 -23.16 16.63
CA ALA A 157 -16.44 -22.77 17.98
C ALA A 157 -15.79 -23.98 18.69
N GLN A 158 -14.52 -23.84 19.08
CA GLN A 158 -13.92 -24.65 20.13
C GLN A 158 -14.26 -24.06 21.50
#